data_AF-A0A224XRU9-F1
#
_entry.id   AF-A0A224XRU9-F1
#
_cell.length_a   1.000
_cell.length_b   1.000
_cell.length_c   1.000
_cell.angle_alpha   90.00
_cell.angle_beta   90.00
_cell.angle_gamma   90.00
#
_symmetry.space_group_name_H-M   'P 1'
#
loop_
_entity.id
_entity.type
_entity.pdbx_description
1 polymer ?
#
loop_
_entity_poly.entity_id
_entity_poly.type
_entity_poly.pdbx_seq_one_letter_code
_entity_poly.pdbx_strand_id
1 'polypeptide(L)'
;MRTFFLVNTVALVTQQAESIARMLPLEISTYSGDMGVDYWDQSRWLQELEKNQILVMTAQIFLNLLTHSYIKMSRVNLLIMDECHHTMRNHSMNQIMKLYRSVDDMVRPRILGLTATLLNANCKIERIDNEIKILETNMDSTVITATDEELVQMYSTNPKEKILRYSSQAFSIGSVLLQTCITSLSEAINSINFIEPPIISPVEGAELLQDSKKPLNKRLINMLLDINVLYNDLGLYAAAECALAVIVRLERLKLSTTDSVLATLLEIMITKLHYFRNRAFKLMEGSGDTENMKPLKYSSAKLRTLCDLFENYNPENVSIVFVERRLTAKVLFYIFSKLSKTNSLFCGIKPDFIVGFNNNPYNDTREVLYMK
;
A
#
# COMPACT_ATOMS: atom_id res chain seq x y z
N MET A 1 -27.54 13.93 -23.08
CA MET A 1 -26.42 14.35 -22.21
C MET A 1 -26.25 13.29 -21.12
N ARG A 2 -25.05 13.16 -20.54
CA ARG A 2 -24.69 12.05 -19.64
C ARG A 2 -24.03 12.53 -18.36
N THR A 3 -24.23 11.77 -17.30
CA THR A 3 -23.57 11.99 -16.02
C THR A 3 -22.38 11.04 -15.90
N PHE A 4 -21.23 11.57 -15.49
CA PHE A 4 -20.03 10.78 -15.23
C PHE A 4 -19.73 10.81 -13.74
N PHE A 5 -19.52 9.63 -13.16
CA PHE A 5 -19.09 9.47 -11.78
C PHE A 5 -17.65 8.93 -11.79
N LEU A 6 -16.71 9.76 -11.39
CA LEU A 6 -15.28 9.46 -11.44
C LEU A 6 -14.75 9.07 -10.08
N VAL A 7 -14.05 7.94 -10.03
CA VAL A 7 -13.38 7.41 -8.83
C VAL A 7 -11.89 7.18 -9.09
N ASN A 8 -11.12 6.95 -8.02
CA ASN A 8 -9.67 6.74 -8.13
C ASN A 8 -9.25 5.27 -8.22
N THR A 9 -10.09 4.34 -7.77
CA THR A 9 -9.75 2.91 -7.77
C THR A 9 -10.82 2.06 -8.42
N VAL A 10 -10.43 0.88 -8.91
CA VAL A 10 -11.34 -0.09 -9.56
C VAL A 10 -12.42 -0.58 -8.59
N ALA A 11 -12.07 -0.85 -7.32
CA ALA A 11 -13.04 -1.31 -6.33
C ALA A 11 -14.17 -0.29 -6.09
N LEU A 12 -13.83 1.01 -6.09
CA LEU A 12 -14.82 2.08 -5.94
C LEU A 12 -15.78 2.18 -7.14
N VAL A 13 -15.37 1.76 -8.35
CA VAL A 13 -16.24 1.80 -9.53
C VAL A 13 -17.47 0.93 -9.28
N THR A 14 -17.25 -0.33 -8.89
CA THR A 14 -18.33 -1.29 -8.62
C THR A 14 -19.16 -0.86 -7.43
N GLN A 15 -18.52 -0.47 -6.32
CA GLN A 15 -19.21 -0.07 -5.09
C GLN A 15 -20.16 1.12 -5.32
N GLN A 16 -19.69 2.16 -6.02
CA GLN A 16 -20.51 3.34 -6.29
C GLN A 16 -21.63 3.03 -7.27
N ALA A 17 -21.36 2.26 -8.33
CA ALA A 17 -22.38 1.86 -9.29
C ALA A 17 -23.51 1.04 -8.66
N GLU A 18 -23.20 0.07 -7.79
CA GLU A 18 -24.20 -0.71 -7.06
C GLU A 18 -25.03 0.13 -6.09
N SER A 19 -24.42 1.15 -5.47
CA SER A 19 -25.14 2.09 -4.61
C SER A 19 -26.15 2.92 -5.44
N ILE A 20 -25.70 3.49 -6.55
CA ILE A 20 -26.53 4.32 -7.44
C ILE A 20 -27.65 3.49 -8.07
N ALA A 21 -27.36 2.27 -8.53
CA ALA A 21 -28.34 1.39 -9.17
C ALA A 21 -29.47 0.96 -8.21
N ARG A 22 -29.20 0.89 -6.91
CA ARG A 22 -30.24 0.63 -5.90
C ARG A 22 -31.17 1.83 -5.66
N MET A 23 -30.72 3.04 -5.96
CA MET A 23 -31.46 4.27 -5.66
C MET A 23 -32.16 4.85 -6.90
N LEU A 24 -31.64 4.61 -8.10
CA LEU A 24 -32.11 5.24 -9.33
C LEU A 24 -32.45 4.20 -10.42
N PRO A 25 -33.63 4.27 -11.05
CA PRO A 25 -34.00 3.40 -12.16
C PRO A 25 -33.42 3.93 -13.49
N LEU A 26 -32.10 4.07 -13.57
CA LEU A 26 -31.38 4.59 -14.74
C LEU A 26 -30.39 3.56 -15.27
N GLU A 27 -30.08 3.65 -16.57
CA GLU A 27 -29.05 2.81 -17.20
C GLU A 27 -27.65 3.24 -16.72
N ILE A 28 -27.00 2.35 -15.96
CA ILE A 28 -25.70 2.58 -15.33
C ILE A 28 -24.72 1.53 -15.84
N SER A 29 -23.54 1.98 -16.27
CA SER A 29 -22.43 1.08 -16.62
C SER A 29 -21.13 1.47 -15.91
N THR A 30 -20.34 0.45 -15.62
CA THR A 30 -19.04 0.55 -14.95
C THR A 30 -17.90 0.42 -15.95
N TYR A 31 -16.82 1.19 -15.78
CA TYR A 31 -15.62 1.10 -16.61
C TYR A 31 -14.34 1.20 -15.76
N SER A 32 -13.48 0.18 -15.84
CA SER A 32 -12.22 0.08 -15.12
C SER A 32 -11.15 -0.58 -16.00
N GLY A 33 -9.87 -0.35 -15.66
CA GLY A 33 -8.74 -0.76 -16.50
C GLY A 33 -8.60 -2.28 -16.68
N ASP A 34 -9.12 -3.07 -15.75
CA ASP A 34 -9.16 -4.54 -15.80
C ASP A 34 -10.13 -5.09 -16.86
N MET A 35 -11.05 -4.26 -17.40
CA MET A 35 -11.92 -4.64 -18.52
C MET A 35 -11.28 -4.48 -19.90
N GLY A 36 -9.98 -4.14 -19.96
CA GLY A 36 -9.26 -3.96 -21.22
C GLY A 36 -9.85 -2.83 -22.07
N VAL A 37 -10.43 -1.82 -21.43
CA VAL A 37 -11.08 -0.66 -22.06
C VAL A 37 -10.12 0.16 -22.94
N ASP A 38 -8.81 0.05 -22.67
CA ASP A 38 -7.76 0.69 -23.45
C ASP A 38 -7.66 0.16 -24.89
N TYR A 39 -8.18 -1.05 -25.15
CA TYR A 39 -8.19 -1.67 -26.47
C TYR A 39 -9.48 -1.43 -27.26
N TRP A 40 -10.41 -0.66 -26.71
CA TRP A 40 -11.70 -0.42 -27.36
C TRP A 40 -11.58 0.66 -28.43
N ASP A 41 -12.25 0.45 -29.56
CA ASP A 41 -12.31 1.42 -30.64
C ASP A 41 -13.37 2.50 -30.37
N GLN A 42 -13.37 3.54 -31.21
CA GLN A 42 -14.31 4.64 -31.10
C GLN A 42 -15.77 4.17 -31.23
N SER A 43 -16.04 3.19 -32.11
CA SER A 43 -17.39 2.67 -32.35
C SER A 43 -17.99 2.07 -31.09
N ARG A 44 -17.23 1.22 -30.39
CA ARG A 44 -17.65 0.62 -29.12
C ARG A 44 -17.92 1.68 -28.06
N TRP A 45 -17.04 2.66 -27.92
CA TRP A 45 -17.26 3.75 -26.95
C TRP A 45 -18.51 4.58 -27.26
N LEU A 46 -18.78 4.86 -28.54
CA LEU A 46 -19.99 5.58 -28.93
C LEU A 46 -21.26 4.79 -28.59
N GLN A 47 -21.27 3.47 -28.78
CA GLN A 47 -22.40 2.61 -28.38
C GLN A 47 -22.63 2.62 -26.87
N GLU A 48 -21.54 2.49 -26.10
CA GLU A 48 -21.59 2.52 -24.63
C GLU A 48 -22.09 3.86 -24.09
N LEU A 49 -21.63 4.96 -24.71
CA LEU A 49 -22.17 6.27 -24.43
C LEU A 49 -23.67 6.29 -24.78
N GLU A 50 -24.07 5.91 -26.00
CA GLU A 50 -25.48 5.94 -26.43
C GLU A 50 -26.44 5.19 -25.52
N LYS A 51 -26.03 4.01 -25.04
CA LYS A 51 -26.85 3.15 -24.20
C LYS A 51 -27.01 3.67 -22.76
N ASN A 52 -25.97 4.24 -22.17
CA ASN A 52 -25.93 4.51 -20.73
C ASN A 52 -26.18 5.99 -20.37
N GLN A 53 -26.91 6.21 -19.28
CA GLN A 53 -27.21 7.55 -18.76
C GLN A 53 -26.18 7.98 -17.71
N ILE A 54 -25.74 7.04 -16.87
CA ILE A 54 -24.70 7.23 -15.85
C ILE A 54 -23.54 6.30 -16.15
N LEU A 55 -22.34 6.88 -16.25
CA LEU A 55 -21.12 6.12 -16.48
C LEU A 55 -20.20 6.28 -15.26
N VAL A 56 -19.97 5.18 -14.55
CA VAL A 56 -19.08 5.13 -13.39
C VAL A 56 -17.73 4.60 -13.84
N MET A 57 -16.65 5.36 -13.67
CA MET A 57 -15.34 4.96 -14.18
C MET A 57 -14.18 5.55 -13.41
N THR A 58 -12.98 5.02 -13.64
CA THR A 58 -11.77 5.67 -13.12
C THR A 58 -11.53 7.00 -13.84
N ALA A 59 -11.01 7.99 -13.12
CA ALA A 59 -10.72 9.31 -13.70
C ALA A 59 -9.78 9.25 -14.92
N GLN A 60 -8.86 8.28 -14.95
CA GLN A 60 -7.95 8.10 -16.09
C GLN A 60 -8.69 7.66 -17.37
N ILE A 61 -9.69 6.79 -17.26
CA ILE A 61 -10.48 6.36 -18.43
C ILE A 61 -11.21 7.57 -19.03
N PHE A 62 -11.88 8.37 -18.19
CA PHE A 62 -12.57 9.57 -18.67
C PHE A 62 -11.62 10.58 -19.32
N LEU A 63 -10.43 10.78 -18.75
CA LEU A 63 -9.39 11.62 -19.34
C LEU A 63 -8.98 11.10 -20.74
N ASN A 64 -8.82 9.78 -20.90
CA ASN A 64 -8.51 9.16 -22.19
C ASN A 64 -9.64 9.40 -23.20
N LEU A 65 -10.91 9.27 -22.79
CA LEU A 65 -12.08 9.53 -23.65
C LEU A 65 -12.12 10.98 -24.17
N LEU A 66 -11.80 11.94 -23.31
CA LEU A 66 -11.71 13.35 -23.69
C LEU A 66 -10.52 13.60 -24.63
N THR A 67 -9.36 13.04 -24.30
CA THR A 67 -8.11 13.24 -25.07
C THR A 67 -8.22 12.65 -26.47
N HIS A 68 -8.83 11.47 -26.62
CA HIS A 68 -9.10 10.85 -27.92
C HIS A 68 -10.33 11.42 -28.63
N SER A 69 -10.99 12.43 -28.06
CA SER A 69 -12.19 13.06 -28.61
C SER A 69 -13.38 12.11 -28.85
N TYR A 70 -13.46 11.00 -28.10
CA TYR A 70 -14.61 10.07 -28.16
C TYR A 70 -15.85 10.69 -27.52
N ILE A 71 -15.65 11.59 -26.56
CA ILE A 71 -16.69 12.46 -26.01
C ILE A 71 -16.18 13.88 -25.88
N LYS A 72 -17.04 14.86 -26.16
CA LYS A 72 -16.79 16.28 -25.87
C LYS A 72 -17.35 16.61 -24.49
N MET A 73 -16.64 17.46 -23.74
CA MET A 73 -17.07 17.94 -22.42
C MET A 73 -18.51 18.50 -22.44
N SER A 74 -18.90 19.18 -23.53
CA SER A 74 -20.26 19.74 -23.71
C SER A 74 -21.38 18.70 -23.82
N ARG A 75 -21.06 17.40 -23.97
CA ARG A 75 -22.06 16.32 -23.94
C ARG A 75 -22.29 15.77 -22.53
N VAL A 76 -21.51 16.22 -21.55
CA VAL A 76 -21.64 15.90 -20.13
C VAL A 76 -22.60 16.90 -19.47
N ASN A 77 -23.56 16.44 -18.66
CA ASN A 77 -24.44 17.34 -17.90
C ASN A 77 -23.97 17.55 -16.45
N LEU A 78 -23.33 16.54 -15.87
CA LEU A 78 -22.88 16.49 -14.49
C LEU A 78 -21.62 15.62 -14.41
N LEU A 79 -20.58 16.18 -13.81
CA LEU A 79 -19.33 15.50 -13.53
C LEU A 79 -19.17 15.39 -12.02
N ILE A 80 -19.26 14.17 -11.50
CA ILE A 80 -19.07 13.87 -10.08
C ILE A 80 -17.67 13.30 -9.91
N MET A 81 -16.89 13.84 -8.99
CA MET A 81 -15.53 13.37 -8.68
C MET A 81 -15.46 12.97 -7.20
N ASP A 82 -15.30 11.67 -6.96
CA ASP A 82 -15.08 11.09 -5.63
C ASP A 82 -13.62 11.24 -5.20
N GLU A 83 -13.39 11.52 -3.92
CA GLU A 83 -12.11 11.99 -3.38
C GLU A 83 -11.50 13.16 -4.18
N CYS A 84 -12.32 14.20 -4.38
CA CYS A 84 -11.98 15.37 -5.20
C CYS A 84 -10.76 16.17 -4.70
N HIS A 85 -10.30 15.95 -3.46
CA HIS A 85 -9.06 16.56 -2.97
C HIS A 85 -7.85 16.21 -3.85
N HIS A 86 -7.90 15.10 -4.60
CA HIS A 86 -6.86 14.72 -5.54
C HIS A 86 -6.79 15.61 -6.80
N THR A 87 -7.69 16.58 -6.99
CA THR A 87 -7.67 17.53 -8.12
C THR A 87 -6.57 18.58 -7.95
N MET A 88 -5.32 18.11 -7.93
CA MET A 88 -4.12 18.93 -7.84
C MET A 88 -2.99 18.29 -8.68
N ARG A 89 -1.95 19.08 -8.96
CA ARG A 89 -0.73 18.63 -9.66
C ARG A 89 -1.05 17.93 -10.99
N ASN A 90 -0.45 16.77 -11.26
CA ASN A 90 -0.64 15.99 -12.49
C ASN A 90 -1.68 14.87 -12.35
N HIS A 91 -2.50 14.87 -11.30
CA HIS A 91 -3.56 13.86 -11.15
C HIS A 91 -4.59 13.95 -12.29
N SER A 92 -5.16 12.81 -12.70
CA SER A 92 -6.07 12.72 -13.85
C SER A 92 -7.29 13.65 -13.71
N MET A 93 -7.84 13.79 -12.49
CA MET A 93 -8.93 14.74 -12.20
C MET A 93 -8.54 16.19 -12.49
N ASN A 94 -7.33 16.62 -12.12
CA ASN A 94 -6.89 17.98 -12.43
C ASN A 94 -6.68 18.19 -13.94
N GLN A 95 -6.23 17.16 -14.66
CA GLN A 95 -6.11 17.23 -16.12
C GLN A 95 -7.47 17.34 -16.80
N ILE A 96 -8.48 16.60 -16.33
CA ILE A 96 -9.88 16.74 -16.76
C ILE A 96 -10.36 18.18 -16.53
N MET A 97 -10.06 18.74 -15.35
CA MET A 97 -10.45 20.11 -15.01
C MET A 97 -9.75 21.18 -15.86
N LYS A 98 -8.52 20.93 -16.33
CA LYS A 98 -7.86 21.79 -17.33
C LYS A 98 -8.59 21.75 -18.68
N LEU A 99 -9.01 20.56 -19.14
CA LEU A 99 -9.81 20.43 -20.35
C LEU A 99 -11.19 21.09 -20.19
N TYR A 100 -11.82 20.96 -19.03
CA TYR A 100 -13.07 21.63 -18.69
C TYR A 100 -12.96 23.16 -18.80
N ARG A 101 -11.90 23.76 -18.24
CA ARG A 101 -11.65 25.21 -18.33
C ARG A 101 -11.36 25.73 -19.74
N SER A 102 -10.97 24.85 -20.66
CA SER A 102 -10.76 25.21 -22.08
C SER A 102 -12.04 25.33 -22.89
N VAL A 103 -13.17 24.91 -22.32
CA VAL A 103 -14.49 24.92 -22.95
C VAL A 103 -15.23 26.19 -22.56
N ASP A 104 -16.08 26.71 -23.46
CA ASP A 104 -16.93 27.88 -23.21
C ASP A 104 -17.84 27.65 -21.99
N ASP A 105 -17.93 28.67 -21.12
CA ASP A 105 -18.68 28.65 -19.86
C ASP A 105 -20.16 28.23 -20.07
N MET A 106 -20.78 28.58 -21.19
CA MET A 106 -22.20 28.29 -21.46
C MET A 106 -22.49 26.79 -21.69
N VAL A 107 -21.47 26.00 -22.02
CA VAL A 107 -21.62 24.58 -22.38
C VAL A 107 -20.85 23.65 -21.42
N ARG A 108 -20.36 24.18 -20.31
CA ARG A 108 -19.67 23.40 -19.26
C ARG A 108 -20.65 22.53 -18.47
N PRO A 109 -20.28 21.29 -18.10
CA PRO A 109 -21.08 20.48 -17.19
C PRO A 109 -21.10 21.09 -15.79
N ARG A 110 -22.13 20.75 -15.00
CA ARG A 110 -22.07 21.00 -13.56
C ARG A 110 -21.04 20.08 -12.91
N ILE A 111 -20.36 20.55 -11.88
CA ILE A 111 -19.35 19.78 -11.15
C ILE A 111 -19.82 19.54 -9.72
N LEU A 112 -19.59 18.33 -9.23
CA LEU A 112 -19.75 17.96 -7.84
C LEU A 112 -18.50 17.22 -7.37
N GLY A 113 -17.79 17.77 -6.40
CA GLY A 113 -16.69 17.10 -5.73
C GLY A 113 -17.15 16.50 -4.40
N LEU A 114 -16.84 15.24 -4.15
CA LEU A 114 -17.08 14.56 -2.88
C LEU A 114 -15.73 14.23 -2.24
N THR A 115 -15.55 14.52 -0.97
CA THR A 115 -14.40 14.05 -0.21
C THR A 115 -14.62 14.13 1.29
N ALA A 116 -14.01 13.20 2.04
CA ALA A 116 -13.95 13.26 3.49
C ALA A 116 -12.89 14.23 4.02
N THR A 117 -11.88 14.59 3.21
CA THR A 117 -10.76 15.46 3.62
C THR A 117 -10.41 16.46 2.55
N LEU A 118 -10.21 17.73 2.91
CA LEU A 118 -9.87 18.79 1.96
C LEU A 118 -8.36 18.85 1.62
N LEU A 119 -7.52 18.11 2.33
CA LEU A 119 -6.07 18.24 2.29
C LEU A 119 -5.40 16.92 1.86
N ASN A 120 -4.48 17.02 0.90
CA ASN A 120 -3.70 15.87 0.39
C ASN A 120 -2.51 15.46 1.28
N ALA A 121 -2.11 16.30 2.24
CA ALA A 121 -0.87 16.13 2.98
C ALA A 121 -0.91 16.86 4.33
N ASN A 122 0.09 16.56 5.17
CA ASN A 122 0.38 17.32 6.38
C ASN A 122 0.61 18.80 6.02
N CYS A 123 -0.42 19.61 6.19
CA CYS A 123 -0.40 21.03 5.91
C CYS A 123 -0.18 21.80 7.20
N LYS A 124 0.66 22.85 7.16
CA LYS A 124 0.74 23.79 8.28
C LYS A 124 -0.59 24.54 8.36
N ILE A 125 -1.05 24.82 9.58
CA ILE A 125 -2.33 25.50 9.85
C ILE A 125 -2.46 26.78 9.00
N GLU A 126 -1.39 27.57 8.92
CA GLU A 126 -1.30 28.82 8.16
C GLU A 126 -1.55 28.68 6.64
N ARG A 127 -1.45 27.48 6.08
CA ARG A 127 -1.60 27.22 4.63
C ARG A 127 -2.95 26.60 4.28
N ILE A 128 -3.77 26.22 5.26
CA ILE A 128 -5.04 25.52 5.03
C ILE A 128 -5.95 26.34 4.10
N ASP A 129 -6.13 27.64 4.37
CA ASP A 129 -6.97 28.51 3.55
C ASP A 129 -6.49 28.60 2.10
N ASN A 130 -5.17 28.57 1.88
CA ASN A 130 -4.60 28.59 0.54
C ASN A 130 -4.83 27.26 -0.18
N GLU A 131 -4.66 26.12 0.50
CA GLU A 131 -4.92 24.79 -0.09
C GLU A 131 -6.41 24.63 -0.46
N ILE A 132 -7.32 25.12 0.39
CA ILE A 132 -8.76 25.12 0.10
C ILE A 132 -9.06 25.99 -1.13
N LYS A 133 -8.53 27.22 -1.19
CA LYS A 133 -8.70 28.09 -2.35
C LYS A 133 -8.13 27.49 -3.64
N ILE A 134 -7.00 26.80 -3.56
CA ILE A 134 -6.42 26.08 -4.70
C ILE A 134 -7.37 24.98 -5.16
N LEU A 135 -7.95 24.21 -4.22
CA LEU A 135 -8.91 23.16 -4.55
C LEU A 135 -10.16 23.74 -5.21
N GLU A 136 -10.74 24.80 -4.65
CA GLU A 136 -11.91 25.50 -5.20
C GLU A 136 -11.63 26.01 -6.62
N THR A 137 -10.48 26.64 -6.82
CA THR A 137 -10.03 27.13 -8.14
C THR A 137 -9.83 25.96 -9.12
N ASN A 138 -9.24 24.86 -8.67
CA ASN A 138 -8.99 23.69 -9.51
C ASN A 138 -10.28 22.97 -9.89
N MET A 139 -11.27 22.94 -9.00
CA MET A 139 -12.56 22.29 -9.21
C MET A 139 -13.59 23.20 -9.87
N ASP A 140 -13.34 24.51 -9.95
CA ASP A 140 -14.33 25.51 -10.37
C ASP A 140 -15.62 25.36 -9.53
N SER A 141 -15.45 25.24 -8.21
CA SER A 141 -16.51 24.91 -7.26
C SER A 141 -16.20 25.50 -5.89
N THR A 142 -17.24 25.71 -5.07
CA THR A 142 -17.12 26.18 -3.67
C THR A 142 -17.16 25.00 -2.71
N VAL A 143 -16.30 25.00 -1.71
CA VAL A 143 -16.31 23.99 -0.65
C VAL A 143 -17.49 24.26 0.29
N ILE A 144 -18.25 23.20 0.58
CA ILE A 144 -19.37 23.23 1.53
C ILE A 144 -19.13 22.14 2.57
N THR A 145 -19.11 22.51 3.83
CA THR A 145 -19.05 21.59 4.98
C THR A 145 -20.41 21.55 5.68
N ALA A 146 -20.74 20.43 6.31
CA ALA A 146 -21.94 20.35 7.14
C ALA A 146 -21.83 21.34 8.30
N THR A 147 -22.84 22.20 8.47
CA THR A 147 -22.87 23.26 9.49
C THR A 147 -23.34 22.77 10.86
N ASP A 148 -24.00 21.62 10.90
CA ASP A 148 -24.55 21.04 12.12
C ASP A 148 -23.61 19.95 12.65
N GLU A 149 -22.73 20.35 13.57
CA GLU A 149 -21.79 19.44 14.22
C GLU A 149 -22.50 18.34 15.02
N GLU A 150 -23.70 18.58 15.57
CA GLU A 150 -24.43 17.60 16.36
C GLU A 150 -25.01 16.49 15.47
N LEU A 151 -25.61 16.86 14.33
CA LEU A 151 -26.05 15.89 13.32
C LEU A 151 -24.86 15.11 12.76
N VAL A 152 -23.74 15.77 12.47
CA VAL A 152 -22.53 15.07 12.02
C VAL A 152 -22.04 14.11 13.09
N GLN A 153 -22.01 14.51 14.37
CA GLN A 153 -21.60 13.65 15.48
C GLN A 153 -22.55 12.45 15.69
N MET A 154 -23.87 12.62 15.49
CA MET A 154 -24.84 11.51 15.58
C MET A 154 -24.59 10.41 14.54
N TYR A 155 -24.11 10.78 13.34
CA TYR A 155 -23.84 9.84 12.25
C TYR A 155 -22.35 9.55 12.06
N SER A 156 -21.47 10.16 12.87
CA SER A 156 -20.02 9.97 12.83
C SER A 156 -19.57 8.98 13.90
N THR A 157 -18.54 8.19 13.57
CA THR A 157 -17.84 7.41 14.57
C THR A 157 -17.05 8.35 15.47
N ASN A 158 -17.36 8.40 16.76
CA ASN A 158 -16.56 9.10 17.78
C ASN A 158 -15.70 8.08 18.55
N PRO A 159 -14.52 7.70 18.02
CA PRO A 159 -13.68 6.69 18.66
C PRO A 159 -13.06 7.22 19.96
N LYS A 160 -12.91 6.34 20.95
CA LYS A 160 -12.10 6.64 22.13
C LYS A 160 -10.62 6.48 21.77
N GLU A 161 -9.93 7.60 21.64
CA GLU A 161 -8.50 7.63 21.36
C GLU A 161 -7.67 7.34 22.62
N LYS A 162 -6.67 6.46 22.50
CA LYS A 162 -5.75 6.12 23.59
C LYS A 162 -4.31 6.09 23.07
N ILE A 163 -3.44 6.86 23.72
CA ILE A 163 -2.01 6.85 23.43
C ILE A 163 -1.32 5.88 24.39
N LEU A 164 -0.75 4.81 23.86
CA LEU A 164 0.05 3.86 24.62
C LEU A 164 1.54 4.15 24.40
N ARG A 165 2.24 4.41 25.51
CA ARG A 165 3.69 4.64 25.50
C ARG A 165 4.41 3.33 25.78
N TYR A 166 5.46 3.07 25.03
CA TYR A 166 6.35 1.92 25.22
C TYR A 166 7.80 2.40 25.29
N SER A 167 8.66 1.65 25.99
CA SER A 167 10.09 1.95 26.05
C SER A 167 10.78 1.56 24.73
N SER A 168 11.87 2.26 24.40
CA SER A 168 12.74 1.81 23.30
C SER A 168 13.30 0.41 23.60
N GLN A 169 13.63 -0.34 22.54
CA GLN A 169 14.19 -1.67 22.68
C GLN A 169 15.51 -1.58 23.44
N ALA A 170 15.59 -2.28 24.57
CA ALA A 170 16.82 -2.36 25.35
C ALA A 170 17.88 -3.16 24.60
N PHE A 171 19.14 -2.83 24.86
CA PHE A 171 20.29 -3.61 24.38
C PHE A 171 20.14 -5.08 24.80
N SER A 172 20.34 -5.99 23.86
CA SER A 172 20.32 -7.42 24.14
C SER A 172 21.45 -8.16 23.41
N ILE A 173 21.77 -9.37 23.87
CA ILE A 173 22.69 -10.26 23.15
C ILE A 173 22.19 -10.51 21.71
N GLY A 174 20.87 -10.52 21.51
CA GLY A 174 20.23 -10.62 20.20
C GLY A 174 20.53 -9.44 19.28
N SER A 175 20.59 -8.20 19.79
CA SER A 175 20.94 -7.04 18.97
C SER A 175 22.40 -7.08 18.53
N VAL A 176 23.31 -7.53 19.41
CA VAL A 176 24.73 -7.68 19.05
C VAL A 176 24.87 -8.73 17.95
N LEU A 177 24.22 -9.89 18.11
CA LEU A 177 24.24 -10.96 17.13
C LEU A 177 23.74 -10.49 15.76
N LEU A 178 22.62 -9.76 15.73
CA LEU A 178 22.07 -9.21 14.49
C LEU A 178 23.02 -8.19 13.86
N GLN A 179 23.53 -7.26 14.66
CA GLN A 179 24.41 -6.20 14.16
C GLN A 179 25.70 -6.77 13.58
N THR A 180 26.32 -7.76 14.26
CA THR A 180 27.51 -8.45 13.73
C THR A 180 27.20 -9.16 12.41
N CYS A 181 26.04 -9.82 12.29
CA CYS A 181 25.60 -10.45 11.05
C CYS A 181 25.45 -9.43 9.92
N ILE A 182 24.72 -8.34 10.15
CA ILE A 182 24.46 -7.29 9.15
C ILE A 182 25.76 -6.60 8.71
N THR A 183 26.63 -6.25 9.66
CA THR A 183 27.92 -5.60 9.35
C THR A 183 28.78 -6.53 8.48
N SER A 184 28.93 -7.79 8.88
CA SER A 184 29.73 -8.77 8.11
C SER A 184 29.20 -8.99 6.69
N LEU A 185 27.87 -9.02 6.52
CA LEU A 185 27.25 -9.19 5.21
C LEU A 185 27.34 -7.93 4.37
N SER A 186 27.22 -6.76 4.98
CA SER A 186 27.33 -5.48 4.28
C SER A 186 28.75 -5.24 3.77
N GLU A 187 29.77 -5.63 4.53
CA GLU A 187 31.17 -5.66 4.08
C GLU A 187 31.36 -6.61 2.89
N ALA A 188 30.83 -7.83 2.97
CA ALA A 188 30.89 -8.79 1.87
C ALA A 188 30.21 -8.27 0.59
N ILE A 189 29.02 -7.66 0.71
CA ILE A 189 28.28 -7.08 -0.42
C ILE A 189 29.06 -5.91 -1.04
N ASN A 190 29.65 -5.04 -0.22
CA ASN A 190 30.39 -3.87 -0.71
C ASN A 190 31.77 -4.22 -1.28
N SER A 191 32.33 -5.38 -0.91
CA SER A 191 33.59 -5.86 -1.47
C SER A 191 33.47 -6.36 -2.92
N ILE A 192 32.24 -6.58 -3.40
CA ILE A 192 31.97 -7.06 -4.76
C ILE A 192 31.53 -5.88 -5.63
N ASN A 193 32.32 -5.58 -6.66
CA ASN A 193 31.93 -4.64 -7.70
C ASN A 193 30.94 -5.32 -8.65
N PHE A 194 29.66 -5.04 -8.47
CA PHE A 194 28.63 -5.41 -9.45
C PHE A 194 28.84 -4.54 -10.69
N ILE A 195 29.36 -5.12 -11.77
CA ILE A 195 29.37 -4.45 -13.07
C ILE A 195 27.93 -4.52 -13.58
N GLU A 196 27.18 -3.43 -13.44
CA GLU A 196 25.90 -3.32 -14.14
C GLU A 196 26.19 -3.32 -15.65
N PRO A 197 25.57 -4.20 -16.44
CA PRO A 197 25.77 -4.18 -17.87
C PRO A 197 25.37 -2.81 -18.42
N PRO A 198 26.12 -2.24 -19.38
CA PRO A 198 25.77 -0.96 -19.97
C PRO A 198 24.36 -1.07 -20.56
N ILE A 199 23.50 -0.13 -20.19
CA ILE A 199 22.15 -0.04 -20.71
C ILE A 199 22.28 0.44 -22.16
N ILE A 200 22.26 -0.49 -23.11
CA ILE A 200 22.17 -0.16 -24.54
C ILE A 200 20.70 0.18 -24.79
N SER A 201 20.40 1.46 -25.02
CA SER A 201 19.09 1.85 -25.51
C SER A 201 18.85 1.15 -26.86
N PRO A 202 17.71 0.46 -27.06
CA PRO A 202 17.38 -0.13 -28.35
C PRO A 202 17.23 0.90 -29.48
N VAL A 203 17.13 2.19 -29.12
CA VAL A 203 16.90 3.30 -30.04
C VAL A 203 17.84 4.45 -29.70
N GLU A 204 18.59 4.93 -30.70
CA GLU A 204 19.46 6.10 -30.59
C GLU A 204 18.60 7.33 -30.24
N GLY A 205 18.84 7.94 -29.08
CA GLY A 205 18.08 9.13 -28.62
C GLY A 205 16.81 8.86 -27.80
N ALA A 206 16.46 7.60 -27.49
CA ALA A 206 15.38 7.32 -26.54
C ALA A 206 15.93 7.23 -25.10
N GLU A 207 15.51 8.13 -24.22
CA GLU A 207 15.64 7.94 -22.78
C GLU A 207 14.64 6.86 -22.36
N LEU A 208 15.14 5.66 -22.01
CA LEU A 208 14.33 4.69 -21.28
C LEU A 208 13.77 5.38 -20.04
N LEU A 209 12.44 5.39 -19.87
CA LEU A 209 11.79 5.79 -18.63
C LEU A 209 12.47 5.03 -17.48
N GLN A 210 13.34 5.74 -16.77
CA GLN A 210 14.12 5.17 -15.68
C GLN A 210 13.14 4.80 -14.56
N ASP A 211 12.68 3.56 -14.55
CA ASP A 211 12.50 2.89 -13.27
C ASP A 211 13.91 2.84 -12.69
N SER A 212 14.26 3.83 -11.86
CA SER A 212 15.54 3.97 -11.18
C SER A 212 15.75 2.76 -10.25
N LYS A 213 16.11 1.62 -10.86
CA LYS A 213 16.35 0.38 -10.16
C LYS A 213 17.61 0.62 -9.34
N LYS A 214 17.42 0.91 -8.05
CA LYS A 214 18.52 0.98 -7.06
C LYS A 214 19.51 -0.16 -7.32
N PRO A 215 20.82 0.11 -7.26
CA PRO A 215 21.84 -0.87 -7.62
C PRO A 215 21.71 -2.12 -6.75
N LEU A 216 22.12 -3.27 -7.27
CA LEU A 216 21.87 -4.57 -6.65
C LEU A 216 22.43 -4.67 -5.22
N ASN A 217 23.63 -4.13 -4.99
CA ASN A 217 24.22 -4.00 -3.65
C ASN A 217 23.27 -3.31 -2.66
N LYS A 218 22.70 -2.17 -3.06
CA LYS A 218 21.78 -1.39 -2.24
C LYS A 218 20.48 -2.14 -1.99
N ARG A 219 20.01 -2.94 -2.96
CA ARG A 219 18.84 -3.81 -2.76
C ARG A 219 19.10 -4.89 -1.71
N LEU A 220 20.23 -5.58 -1.81
CA LEU A 220 20.62 -6.63 -0.84
C LEU A 220 20.80 -6.05 0.56
N ILE A 221 21.49 -4.91 0.68
CA ILE A 221 21.67 -4.20 1.96
C ILE A 221 20.31 -3.79 2.55
N ASN A 222 19.39 -3.26 1.73
CA ASN A 222 18.06 -2.90 2.23
C ASN A 222 17.29 -4.10 2.81
N MET A 223 17.44 -5.31 2.24
CA MET A 223 16.82 -6.52 2.81
C MET A 223 17.37 -6.84 4.21
N LEU A 224 18.66 -6.60 4.44
CA LEU A 224 19.28 -6.79 5.77
C LEU A 224 18.83 -5.70 6.76
N LEU A 225 18.73 -4.45 6.29
CA LEU A 225 18.22 -3.34 7.09
C LEU A 225 16.75 -3.54 7.49
N ASP A 226 15.95 -4.20 6.66
CA ASP A 226 14.56 -4.57 7.00
C ASP A 226 14.50 -5.48 8.24
N ILE A 227 15.43 -6.43 8.38
CA ILE A 227 15.52 -7.28 9.58
C ILE A 227 15.85 -6.44 10.82
N ASN A 228 16.76 -5.47 10.70
CA ASN A 228 17.13 -4.58 11.81
C ASN A 228 15.97 -3.69 12.26
N VAL A 229 15.22 -3.13 11.31
CA VAL A 229 14.05 -2.31 11.62
C VAL A 229 13.00 -3.17 12.33
N LEU A 230 12.77 -4.39 11.84
CA LEU A 230 11.82 -5.29 12.48
C LEU A 230 12.28 -5.75 13.88
N TYR A 231 13.58 -5.93 14.08
CA TYR A 231 14.13 -6.21 15.40
C TYR A 231 13.82 -5.08 16.39
N ASN A 232 13.97 -3.83 15.97
CA ASN A 232 13.67 -2.67 16.82
C ASN A 232 12.17 -2.53 17.08
N ASP A 233 11.34 -2.79 16.07
CA ASP A 233 9.89 -2.65 16.17
C ASP A 233 9.23 -3.80 16.93
N LEU A 234 9.63 -5.05 16.69
CA LEU A 234 8.92 -6.25 17.15
C LEU A 234 9.79 -7.18 18.01
N GLY A 235 11.11 -7.01 18.05
CA GLY A 235 12.02 -7.79 18.90
C GLY A 235 12.73 -8.96 18.20
N LEU A 236 13.45 -9.76 18.99
CA LEU A 236 14.33 -10.82 18.48
C LEU A 236 13.55 -11.96 17.80
N TYR A 237 12.40 -12.33 18.35
CA TYR A 237 11.56 -13.38 17.78
C TYR A 237 11.11 -13.01 16.36
N ALA A 238 10.58 -11.80 16.19
CA ALA A 238 10.16 -11.30 14.89
C ALA A 238 11.33 -11.19 13.90
N ALA A 239 12.51 -10.76 14.36
CA ALA A 239 13.70 -10.68 13.53
C ALA A 239 14.16 -12.07 13.02
N ALA A 240 14.05 -13.11 13.84
CA ALA A 240 14.38 -14.48 13.45
C ALA A 240 13.40 -15.04 12.40
N GLU A 241 12.10 -14.74 12.54
CA GLU A 241 11.09 -15.09 11.53
C GLU A 241 11.27 -14.28 10.24
N CYS A 242 11.60 -13.00 10.35
CA CYS A 242 11.94 -12.15 9.21
C CYS A 242 13.15 -12.66 8.44
N ALA A 243 14.17 -13.16 9.13
CA ALA A 243 15.34 -13.74 8.49
C ALA A 243 14.96 -14.94 7.60
N LEU A 244 13.97 -15.75 7.99
CA LEU A 244 13.46 -16.85 7.15
C LEU A 244 12.82 -16.33 5.86
N ALA A 245 11.95 -15.31 5.94
CA ALA A 245 11.34 -14.70 4.77
C ALA A 245 12.39 -14.09 3.82
N VAL A 246 13.46 -13.49 4.37
CA VAL A 246 14.59 -12.97 3.58
C VAL A 246 15.38 -14.12 2.93
N ILE A 247 15.65 -15.21 3.64
CA ILE A 247 16.32 -16.40 3.10
C ILE A 247 15.57 -16.95 1.88
N VAL A 248 14.26 -17.16 1.98
CA VAL A 248 13.43 -17.65 0.87
C VAL A 248 13.53 -16.73 -0.35
N ARG A 249 13.56 -15.41 -0.12
CA ARG A 249 13.73 -14.44 -1.19
C ARG A 249 15.11 -14.50 -1.84
N LEU A 250 16.17 -14.69 -1.05
CA LEU A 250 17.53 -14.85 -1.56
C LEU A 250 17.70 -16.17 -2.34
N GLU A 251 17.07 -17.26 -1.90
CA GLU A 251 17.06 -18.53 -2.62
C GLU A 251 16.42 -18.40 -4.01
N ARG A 252 15.28 -17.71 -4.08
CA ARG A 252 14.63 -17.40 -5.37
C ARG A 252 15.53 -16.56 -6.27
N LEU A 253 16.19 -15.54 -5.71
CA LEU A 253 17.13 -14.72 -6.47
C LEU A 253 18.31 -15.55 -6.99
N LYS A 254 18.82 -16.49 -6.17
CA LYS A 254 19.89 -17.42 -6.54
C LYS A 254 19.47 -18.30 -7.71
N LEU A 255 18.25 -18.86 -7.68
CA LEU A 255 17.71 -19.67 -8.77
C LEU A 255 17.54 -18.89 -10.09
N SER A 256 17.28 -17.58 -10.01
CA SER A 256 17.13 -16.72 -11.19
C SER A 256 18.45 -16.17 -11.76
N THR A 257 19.56 -16.38 -11.06
CA THR A 257 20.85 -15.77 -11.38
C THR A 257 21.73 -16.72 -12.18
N THR A 258 22.38 -16.22 -13.24
CA THR A 258 23.40 -16.95 -14.01
C THR A 258 24.84 -16.60 -13.62
N ASP A 259 25.04 -15.51 -12.88
CA ASP A 259 26.35 -15.07 -12.38
C ASP A 259 26.81 -15.91 -11.19
N SER A 260 27.94 -16.61 -11.37
CA SER A 260 28.59 -17.45 -10.36
C SER A 260 29.04 -16.66 -9.12
N VAL A 261 29.50 -15.42 -9.30
CA VAL A 261 29.96 -14.55 -8.20
C VAL A 261 28.76 -14.13 -7.34
N LEU A 262 27.69 -13.68 -7.98
CA LEU A 262 26.44 -13.34 -7.29
C LEU A 262 25.81 -14.58 -6.63
N ALA A 263 25.82 -15.74 -7.28
CA ALA A 263 25.30 -16.98 -6.67
C ALA A 263 26.06 -17.35 -5.38
N THR A 264 27.39 -17.24 -5.41
CA THR A 264 28.26 -17.48 -4.24
C THR A 264 27.97 -16.48 -3.11
N LEU A 265 27.81 -15.19 -3.45
CA LEU A 265 27.44 -14.17 -2.47
C LEU A 265 26.08 -14.47 -1.82
N LEU A 266 25.07 -14.81 -2.62
CA LEU A 266 23.74 -15.14 -2.12
C LEU A 266 23.78 -16.36 -1.20
N GLU A 267 24.61 -17.36 -1.51
CA GLU A 267 24.83 -18.52 -0.65
C GLU A 267 25.50 -18.16 0.69
N ILE A 268 26.48 -17.26 0.68
CA ILE A 268 27.07 -16.71 1.91
C ILE A 268 26.01 -15.98 2.74
N MET A 269 25.18 -15.14 2.10
CA MET A 269 24.10 -14.42 2.77
C MET A 269 23.09 -15.38 3.41
N ILE A 270 22.61 -16.37 2.66
CA ILE A 270 21.68 -17.40 3.14
C ILE A 270 22.29 -18.14 4.35
N THR A 271 23.55 -18.56 4.24
CA THR A 271 24.26 -19.29 5.32
C THR A 271 24.37 -18.45 6.59
N LYS A 272 24.76 -17.17 6.47
CA LYS A 272 24.90 -16.27 7.62
C LYS A 272 23.55 -15.93 8.25
N LEU A 273 22.48 -15.79 7.45
CA LEU A 273 21.13 -15.59 7.96
C LEU A 273 20.58 -16.85 8.66
N HIS A 274 20.85 -18.05 8.15
CA HIS A 274 20.55 -19.29 8.86
C HIS A 274 21.29 -19.38 10.19
N TYR A 275 22.58 -19.02 10.21
CA TYR A 275 23.37 -18.98 11.44
C TYR A 275 22.78 -17.99 12.45
N PHE A 276 22.43 -16.77 12.02
CA PHE A 276 21.74 -15.78 12.86
C PHE A 276 20.44 -16.36 13.43
N ARG A 277 19.56 -16.89 12.56
CA ARG A 277 18.26 -17.45 12.95
C ARG A 277 18.42 -18.57 13.98
N ASN A 278 19.30 -19.54 13.70
CA ASN A 278 19.54 -20.67 14.61
C ASN A 278 20.11 -20.22 15.95
N ARG A 279 21.02 -19.24 15.95
CA ARG A 279 21.58 -18.70 17.19
C ARG A 279 20.55 -17.89 17.98
N ALA A 280 19.68 -17.14 17.30
CA ALA A 280 18.57 -16.42 17.91
C ALA A 280 17.61 -17.39 18.63
N PHE A 281 17.18 -18.48 17.99
CA PHE A 281 16.32 -19.48 18.64
C PHE A 281 17.01 -20.20 19.81
N LYS A 282 18.29 -20.54 19.70
CA LYS A 282 19.06 -21.11 20.83
C LYS A 282 19.11 -20.17 22.04
N LEU A 283 19.19 -18.84 21.83
CA LEU A 283 19.10 -17.86 22.92
C LEU A 283 17.71 -17.82 23.57
N MET A 284 16.66 -18.21 22.83
CA MET A 284 15.29 -18.30 23.34
C MET A 284 14.98 -19.64 24.04
N GLU A 285 15.78 -20.68 23.79
CA GLU A 285 15.62 -22.00 24.42
C GLU A 285 16.34 -22.08 25.77
N GLY A 286 17.48 -21.42 25.92
CA GLY A 286 18.31 -21.47 27.13
C GLY A 286 17.67 -20.90 28.41
N SER A 287 16.48 -20.32 28.31
CA SER A 287 15.73 -19.71 29.42
C SER A 287 14.68 -20.62 30.05
N GLY A 288 14.47 -21.84 29.54
CA GLY A 288 13.49 -22.79 30.07
C GLY A 288 12.02 -22.42 29.80
N ASP A 289 11.76 -21.47 28.91
CA ASP A 289 10.41 -20.99 28.63
C ASP A 289 9.63 -21.96 27.72
N THR A 290 8.36 -22.21 28.07
CA THR A 290 7.40 -22.90 27.18
C THR A 290 7.30 -22.18 25.84
N GLU A 291 7.17 -22.94 24.73
CA GLU A 291 7.04 -22.39 23.37
C GLU A 291 5.98 -21.29 23.25
N ASN A 292 4.96 -21.35 24.09
CA ASN A 292 3.82 -20.44 24.12
C ASN A 292 4.18 -19.03 24.62
N MET A 293 5.25 -18.89 25.41
CA MET A 293 5.70 -17.59 25.95
C MET A 293 6.87 -16.98 25.18
N LYS A 294 7.55 -17.75 24.30
CA LYS A 294 8.72 -17.27 23.55
C LYS A 294 8.41 -16.02 22.70
N PRO A 295 7.29 -15.94 21.95
CA PRO A 295 6.95 -14.73 21.22
C PRO A 295 6.77 -13.54 22.17
N LEU A 296 6.05 -13.69 23.29
CA LEU A 296 5.78 -12.59 24.24
C LEU A 296 7.05 -12.11 24.97
N LYS A 297 7.91 -13.04 25.40
CA LYS A 297 9.11 -12.72 26.20
C LYS A 297 10.24 -12.14 25.36
N TYR A 298 10.42 -12.59 24.11
CA TYR A 298 11.48 -12.08 23.23
C TYR A 298 10.99 -11.01 22.23
N SER A 299 9.77 -10.52 22.44
CA SER A 299 9.21 -9.36 21.75
C SER A 299 9.72 -8.04 22.29
N SER A 300 9.64 -7.01 21.46
CA SER A 300 9.86 -5.64 21.87
C SER A 300 8.78 -5.14 22.83
N ALA A 301 9.05 -4.04 23.55
CA ALA A 301 8.03 -3.39 24.37
C ALA A 301 6.81 -2.93 23.55
N LYS A 302 7.04 -2.54 22.29
CA LYS A 302 5.99 -2.16 21.33
C LYS A 302 5.06 -3.33 21.00
N LEU A 303 5.62 -4.49 20.66
CA LEU A 303 4.82 -5.68 20.36
C LEU A 303 4.13 -6.24 21.60
N ARG A 304 4.76 -6.19 22.78
CA ARG A 304 4.08 -6.57 24.04
C ARG A 304 2.87 -5.70 24.32
N THR A 305 3.02 -4.38 24.23
CA THR A 305 1.90 -3.44 24.39
C THR A 305 0.77 -3.71 23.39
N LEU A 306 1.11 -4.13 22.17
CA LEU A 306 0.13 -4.57 21.17
C LEU A 306 -0.53 -5.89 21.57
N CYS A 307 0.23 -6.88 22.04
CA CYS A 307 -0.32 -8.14 22.53
C CYS A 307 -1.28 -7.92 23.70
N ASP A 308 -0.94 -7.05 24.65
CA ASP A 308 -1.77 -6.70 25.81
C ASP A 308 -3.15 -6.15 25.39
N LEU A 309 -3.25 -5.46 24.25
CA LEU A 309 -4.52 -4.99 23.69
C LEU A 309 -5.40 -6.11 23.12
N PHE A 310 -4.78 -7.20 22.68
CA PHE A 310 -5.43 -8.33 22.04
C PHE A 310 -5.58 -9.53 22.99
N GLU A 311 -5.17 -9.42 24.25
CA GLU A 311 -5.44 -10.46 25.24
C GLU A 311 -6.95 -10.62 25.47
N ASN A 312 -7.43 -11.86 25.45
CA ASN A 312 -8.85 -12.21 25.57
C ASN A 312 -9.74 -11.50 24.55
N TYR A 313 -9.23 -11.30 23.33
CA TYR A 313 -9.95 -10.66 22.24
C TYR A 313 -11.27 -11.37 21.93
N ASN A 314 -12.38 -10.62 21.91
CA ASN A 314 -13.69 -11.14 21.53
C ASN A 314 -13.70 -11.50 20.02
N PRO A 315 -13.97 -12.76 19.63
CA PRO A 315 -14.04 -13.17 18.23
C PRO A 315 -15.04 -12.41 17.35
N GLU A 316 -16.03 -11.74 17.95
CA GLU A 316 -17.01 -10.93 17.23
C GLU A 316 -16.46 -9.56 16.80
N ASN A 317 -15.38 -9.09 17.43
CA ASN A 317 -14.79 -7.80 17.12
C ASN A 317 -13.94 -7.87 15.84
N VAL A 318 -13.94 -6.79 15.06
CA VAL A 318 -13.03 -6.61 13.91
C VAL A 318 -12.04 -5.49 14.22
N SER A 319 -10.75 -5.76 14.06
CA SER A 319 -9.68 -4.80 14.35
C SER A 319 -8.69 -4.74 13.18
N ILE A 320 -8.18 -3.54 12.91
CA ILE A 320 -7.16 -3.29 11.88
C ILE A 320 -5.92 -2.72 12.57
N VAL A 321 -4.77 -3.34 12.32
CA VAL A 321 -3.47 -2.86 12.79
C VAL A 321 -2.71 -2.27 11.61
N PHE A 322 -2.56 -0.94 11.61
CA PHE A 322 -1.77 -0.25 10.58
C PHE A 322 -0.28 -0.37 10.87
N VAL A 323 0.47 -0.75 9.84
CA VAL A 323 1.94 -0.85 9.89
C VAL A 323 2.55 -0.19 8.66
N GLU A 324 3.75 0.36 8.83
CA GLU A 324 4.42 1.13 7.77
C GLU A 324 4.97 0.23 6.65
N ARG A 325 5.45 -0.97 7.00
CA ARG A 325 6.13 -1.88 6.06
C ARG A 325 5.34 -3.14 5.80
N ARG A 326 5.36 -3.59 4.53
CA ARG A 326 4.74 -4.85 4.09
C ARG A 326 5.27 -6.07 4.84
N LEU A 327 6.56 -6.09 5.15
CA LEU A 327 7.19 -7.20 5.87
C LEU A 327 6.70 -7.28 7.33
N THR A 328 6.50 -6.13 7.98
CA THR A 328 5.93 -6.06 9.33
C THR A 328 4.53 -6.65 9.38
N ALA A 329 3.68 -6.36 8.38
CA ALA A 329 2.34 -6.95 8.30
C ALA A 329 2.38 -8.48 8.24
N LYS A 330 3.28 -9.04 7.42
CA LYS A 330 3.46 -10.49 7.27
C LYS A 330 3.96 -11.14 8.55
N VAL A 331 4.98 -10.55 9.19
CA VAL A 331 5.54 -11.12 10.42
C VAL A 331 4.54 -11.03 11.58
N LEU A 332 3.78 -9.95 11.70
CA LEU A 332 2.68 -9.86 12.68
C LEU A 332 1.63 -10.96 12.46
N PHE A 333 1.23 -11.21 11.21
CA PHE A 333 0.33 -12.30 10.88
C PHE A 333 0.87 -13.65 11.37
N TYR A 334 2.15 -13.97 11.12
CA TYR A 334 2.75 -15.22 11.59
C TYR A 334 2.81 -15.30 13.13
N ILE A 335 3.15 -14.20 13.80
CA ILE A 335 3.22 -14.14 15.27
C ILE A 335 1.83 -14.40 15.88
N PHE A 336 0.81 -13.66 15.44
CA PHE A 336 -0.56 -13.85 15.95
C PHE A 336 -1.15 -15.20 15.55
N SER A 337 -0.81 -15.74 14.38
CA SER A 337 -1.21 -17.09 13.96
C SER A 337 -0.60 -18.19 14.82
N LYS A 338 0.63 -17.98 15.31
CA LYS A 338 1.27 -18.91 16.25
C LYS A 338 0.64 -18.74 17.63
N LEU A 339 0.49 -17.50 18.12
CA LEU A 339 -0.09 -17.20 19.43
C LEU A 339 -1.52 -17.71 19.57
N SER A 340 -2.38 -17.58 18.55
CA SER A 340 -3.76 -18.08 18.61
C SER A 340 -3.84 -19.60 18.71
N LYS A 341 -2.83 -20.33 18.21
CA LYS A 341 -2.73 -21.79 18.30
C LYS A 341 -2.07 -22.27 19.60
N THR A 342 -1.13 -21.49 20.15
CA THR A 342 -0.31 -21.92 21.29
C THR A 342 -0.78 -21.39 22.63
N ASN A 343 -1.49 -20.27 22.66
CA ASN A 343 -1.86 -19.58 23.90
C ASN A 343 -3.38 -19.33 23.95
N SER A 344 -4.01 -19.81 25.03
CA SER A 344 -5.45 -19.67 25.25
C SER A 344 -5.91 -18.21 25.33
N LEU A 345 -5.05 -17.28 25.73
CA LEU A 345 -5.37 -15.84 25.80
C LEU A 345 -5.63 -15.23 24.41
N PHE A 346 -5.12 -15.83 23.35
CA PHE A 346 -5.20 -15.31 21.97
C PHE A 346 -6.07 -16.20 21.06
N CYS A 347 -6.76 -17.20 21.60
CA CYS A 347 -7.51 -18.19 20.81
C CYS A 347 -8.68 -17.56 20.01
N GLY A 348 -9.19 -16.42 20.46
CA GLY A 348 -10.26 -15.70 19.79
C GLY A 348 -9.83 -14.93 18.53
N ILE A 349 -8.52 -14.83 18.27
CA ILE A 349 -7.98 -14.03 17.17
C ILE A 349 -7.86 -14.87 15.91
N LYS A 350 -8.46 -14.38 14.83
CA LYS A 350 -8.29 -14.88 13.46
C LYS A 350 -7.49 -13.86 12.66
N PRO A 351 -6.15 -13.93 12.67
CA PRO A 351 -5.33 -12.94 12.01
C PRO A 351 -5.36 -13.12 10.49
N ASP A 352 -5.29 -12.00 9.77
CA ASP A 352 -5.03 -11.93 8.33
C ASP A 352 -4.20 -10.68 8.04
N PHE A 353 -3.65 -10.54 6.84
CA PHE A 353 -2.89 -9.36 6.45
C PHE A 353 -3.27 -8.85 5.05
N ILE A 354 -3.26 -7.54 4.89
CA ILE A 354 -3.47 -6.86 3.61
C ILE A 354 -2.25 -5.99 3.32
N VAL A 355 -1.69 -6.13 2.12
CA VAL A 355 -0.57 -5.30 1.64
C VAL A 355 -0.86 -4.82 0.22
N GLY A 356 -0.38 -3.63 -0.14
CA GLY A 356 -0.58 -3.08 -1.48
C GLY A 356 -0.02 -3.99 -2.57
N PHE A 357 -0.81 -4.17 -3.63
CA PHE A 357 -0.48 -5.00 -4.80
C PHE A 357 0.83 -4.55 -5.46
N ASN A 358 1.67 -5.51 -5.86
CA ASN A 358 2.92 -5.24 -6.57
C ASN A 358 3.04 -6.14 -7.78
N ASN A 359 3.10 -5.55 -8.97
CA ASN A 359 3.29 -6.27 -10.23
C ASN A 359 4.66 -6.94 -10.36
N ASN A 360 5.61 -6.68 -9.46
CA ASN A 360 6.93 -7.30 -9.50
C ASN A 360 6.95 -8.67 -8.80
N PRO A 361 7.01 -9.81 -9.55
CA PRO A 361 6.97 -11.15 -8.99
C PRO A 361 8.16 -11.49 -8.07
N TYR A 362 9.26 -10.73 -8.18
CA TYR A 362 10.46 -10.89 -7.32
C TYR A 362 10.35 -10.16 -5.97
N ASN A 363 9.36 -9.27 -5.84
CA ASN A 363 9.01 -8.58 -4.58
C ASN A 363 7.77 -9.18 -3.93
N ASP A 364 7.07 -10.06 -4.64
CA ASP A 364 5.90 -10.78 -4.17
C ASP A 364 6.35 -12.06 -3.45
N THR A 365 6.45 -12.01 -2.11
CA THR A 365 6.53 -13.24 -1.32
C THR A 365 5.13 -13.85 -1.29
N ARG A 366 4.76 -14.58 -2.36
CA ARG A 366 3.57 -15.45 -2.45
C ARG A 366 3.68 -16.66 -1.51
N GLU A 367 3.94 -16.40 -0.23
CA GLU A 367 3.94 -17.42 0.81
C GLU A 367 2.53 -17.90 1.15
N VAL A 368 1.50 -17.14 0.75
CA VAL A 368 0.08 -17.57 0.83
C VAL A 368 -0.14 -18.88 0.04
N LEU A 369 0.70 -19.19 -0.95
CA LEU A 369 0.67 -20.46 -1.69
C LEU A 369 1.26 -21.64 -0.91
N TYR A 370 1.91 -21.42 0.23
CA TYR A 370 2.56 -22.46 1.04
C TYR A 370 1.83 -22.76 2.36
N MET A 371 0.63 -22.22 2.58
CA MET A 371 -0.30 -22.82 3.53
C MET A 371 -0.95 -24.05 2.86
N LYS A 372 -0.24 -25.18 2.90
CA LYS A 372 -0.83 -26.51 2.84
C LYS A 372 -0.44 -27.29 4.08
#